data_AF-A0A661WCP5-F1
#
_entry.id   AF-A0A661WCP5-F1
#
_cell.length_a   1.000
_cell.length_b   1.000
_cell.length_c   1.000
_cell.angle_alpha   90.00
_cell.angle_beta   90.00
_cell.angle_gamma   90.00
#
_symmetry.space_group_name_H-M   'P 1'
#
loop_
_entity.id
_entity.type
_entity.pdbx_description
1 polymer ?
#
loop_
_entity_poly.entity_id
_entity_poly.type
_entity_poly.pdbx_seq_one_letter_code
_entity_poly.pdbx_strand_id
1 'polypeptide(L)' 'MDSGMIGKIQKSKQYASEPERIKIKSLSVTFEGQNNAHEVTFQKGKWLCDCDFFQTRERCSHTMALERILVQEAGLTFE' A
#
# COMPACT_ATOMS: atom_id res chain seq x y z
N MET A 1 -10.39 -7.06 -32.53
CA MET A 1 -9.73 -6.55 -31.31
C MET A 1 -10.31 -5.19 -30.98
N ASP A 2 -10.75 -5.00 -29.74
CA ASP A 2 -11.29 -3.72 -29.27
C ASP A 2 -10.13 -2.72 -29.11
N SER A 3 -10.01 -1.78 -30.05
CA SER A 3 -8.94 -0.76 -30.06
C SER A 3 -8.94 0.09 -28.77
N GLY A 4 -10.11 0.25 -28.14
CA GLY A 4 -10.26 0.94 -26.87
C GLY A 4 -9.68 0.17 -25.69
N MET A 5 -9.60 -1.17 -25.74
CA MET A 5 -8.98 -1.97 -24.68
C MET A 5 -7.45 -1.98 -24.82
N ILE A 6 -6.93 -2.06 -26.05
CA ILE A 6 -5.48 -1.99 -26.32
C ILE A 6 -4.89 -0.69 -25.78
N GLY A 7 -5.54 0.44 -26.04
CA GLY A 7 -5.10 1.74 -25.52
C GLY A 7 -5.11 1.81 -23.99
N LYS A 8 -6.10 1.19 -23.32
CA LYS A 8 -6.14 1.13 -21.85
C LYS A 8 -5.00 0.29 -21.27
N ILE A 9 -4.66 -0.84 -21.90
CA ILE A 9 -3.54 -1.70 -21.49
C ILE A 9 -2.19 -0.97 -21.65
N GLN A 10 -2.02 -0.16 -22.71
CA GLN A 10 -0.81 0.66 -22.87
C GLN A 10 -0.73 1.75 -21.79
N LYS A 11 -1.84 2.45 -21.54
CA LYS A 11 -1.89 3.49 -20.50
C LYS A 11 -1.65 2.92 -19.10
N SER A 12 -2.16 1.74 -18.78
CA SER A 12 -1.92 1.13 -17.47
C SER A 12 -0.43 0.85 -17.23
N LYS A 13 0.30 0.40 -18.27
CA LYS A 13 1.75 0.23 -18.20
C LYS A 13 2.48 1.56 -18.02
N GLN A 14 2.08 2.59 -18.76
CA GLN A 14 2.64 3.93 -18.60
C GLN A 14 2.46 4.43 -17.16
N TYR A 15 1.24 4.34 -16.61
CA TYR A 15 0.94 4.88 -15.29
C TYR A 15 1.63 4.11 -14.15
N ALA A 16 1.90 2.81 -14.34
CA ALA A 16 2.70 2.03 -13.39
C ALA A 16 4.17 2.50 -13.32
N SER A 17 4.69 3.14 -14.38
CA SER A 17 6.05 3.71 -14.41
C SER A 17 6.12 5.18 -13.97
N GLU A 18 4.98 5.80 -13.65
CA GLU A 18 4.85 7.21 -13.22
C GLU A 18 4.26 7.28 -11.78
N PRO A 19 4.93 6.70 -10.77
CA PRO A 19 4.36 6.53 -9.43
C PRO A 19 4.09 7.86 -8.71
N GLU A 20 4.75 8.96 -9.10
CA GLU A 20 4.49 10.31 -8.59
C GLU A 20 3.05 10.80 -8.87
N ARG A 21 2.36 10.17 -9.82
CA ARG A 21 0.96 10.47 -10.15
C ARG A 21 -0.02 9.75 -9.23
N ILE A 22 0.47 8.83 -8.40
CA ILE A 22 -0.35 7.95 -7.57
C ILE A 22 -0.16 8.34 -6.10
N LYS A 23 -1.27 8.60 -5.41
CA LYS A 23 -1.29 8.90 -3.97
C LYS A 23 -2.24 7.97 -3.25
N ILE A 24 -1.77 7.40 -2.14
CA ILE A 24 -2.60 6.58 -1.26
C ILE A 24 -3.21 7.47 -0.19
N LYS A 25 -4.53 7.67 -0.26
CA LYS A 25 -5.32 8.38 0.77
C LYS A 25 -5.73 7.48 1.92
N SER A 26 -6.00 6.22 1.61
CA SER A 26 -6.37 5.21 2.59
C SER A 26 -6.03 3.81 2.09
N LEU A 27 -5.73 2.91 3.03
CA LEU A 27 -5.41 1.51 2.77
C LEU A 27 -6.03 0.65 3.88
N SER A 28 -6.53 -0.54 3.52
CA SER A 28 -6.92 -1.60 4.45
C SER A 28 -6.35 -2.90 3.92
N VAL A 29 -5.58 -3.60 4.74
CA VAL A 29 -4.87 -4.82 4.36
C VAL A 29 -4.97 -5.80 5.52
N THR A 30 -5.45 -7.00 5.22
CA THR A 30 -5.24 -8.15 6.08
C THR A 30 -3.84 -8.71 5.80
N PHE A 31 -2.99 -8.67 6.82
CA PHE A 31 -1.62 -9.15 6.79
C PHE A 31 -1.56 -10.54 7.43
N GLU A 32 -1.33 -11.57 6.62
CA GLU A 32 -1.14 -12.94 7.11
C GLU A 32 0.23 -13.06 7.78
N GLY A 33 0.25 -12.92 9.11
CA GLY A 33 1.42 -13.15 9.92
C GLY A 33 1.69 -14.65 10.12
N GLN A 34 2.82 -14.97 10.75
CA GLN A 34 3.19 -16.36 11.00
C GLN A 34 2.26 -17.07 12.00
N ASN A 35 1.68 -16.31 12.94
CA ASN A 35 0.84 -16.86 14.01
C ASN A 35 -0.65 -16.53 13.81
N ASN A 36 -0.95 -15.30 13.35
CA ASN A 36 -2.31 -14.81 13.14
C ASN A 36 -2.32 -13.78 12.00
N ALA A 37 -3.49 -13.59 11.41
CA ALA A 37 -3.76 -12.46 10.53
C ALA A 37 -3.90 -11.16 11.36
N HIS A 38 -3.46 -10.06 10.77
CA HIS A 38 -3.46 -8.73 11.37
C HIS A 38 -4.11 -7.73 10.42
N GLU A 39 -5.05 -6.93 10.90
CA GLU A 39 -5.59 -5.83 10.09
C GLU A 39 -4.68 -4.61 10.20
N VAL A 40 -4.22 -4.12 9.04
CA VAL A 40 -3.39 -2.94 8.90
C VAL A 40 -4.14 -1.90 8.08
N THR A 41 -4.27 -0.70 8.62
CA THR A 41 -4.91 0.41 7.92
C THR A 41 -4.00 1.62 7.85
N PHE A 42 -4.16 2.39 6.78
CA PHE A 42 -3.65 3.75 6.68
C PHE A 42 -4.86 4.66 6.44
N GLN A 43 -5.04 5.68 7.28
CA GLN A 43 -6.08 6.68 7.07
C GLN A 43 -5.68 8.01 7.70
N LYS A 44 -5.95 9.12 7.00
CA LYS A 44 -5.69 10.49 7.51
C LYS A 44 -4.24 10.67 8.00
N GLY A 45 -3.26 10.20 7.22
CA GLY A 45 -1.85 10.32 7.56
C GLY A 45 -1.35 9.38 8.68
N LYS A 46 -2.18 8.43 9.16
CA LYS A 46 -1.83 7.55 10.28
C LYS A 46 -1.92 6.09 9.90
N TRP A 47 -0.89 5.34 10.30
CA TRP A 47 -0.92 3.89 10.33
C TRP A 47 -1.64 3.38 11.57
N LEU A 48 -2.33 2.26 11.43
CA LEU A 48 -2.84 1.46 12.52
C LEU A 48 -2.59 -0.01 12.19
N CYS A 49 -2.19 -0.79 13.19
CA CYS A 49 -2.14 -2.24 13.12
C CYS A 49 -2.66 -2.81 14.44
N ASP A 50 -3.46 -3.87 14.36
CA ASP A 50 -4.04 -4.53 15.54
C ASP A 50 -3.04 -5.39 16.34
N CYS A 51 -1.80 -5.54 15.88
CA CYS A 51 -0.82 -6.35 16.61
C CYS A 51 -0.34 -5.67 17.90
N ASP A 52 -0.09 -6.49 18.94
CA ASP A 52 0.30 -6.00 20.27
C ASP A 52 1.53 -5.08 20.23
N PHE A 53 2.50 -5.39 19.36
CA PHE A 53 3.72 -4.59 19.25
C PHE A 53 3.41 -3.16 18.75
N PHE A 54 2.50 -3.03 17.78
CA PHE A 54 2.11 -1.72 17.26
C PHE A 54 1.48 -0.84 18.35
N GLN A 55 0.63 -1.44 19.21
CA GLN A 55 -0.04 -0.71 20.30
C GLN A 55 0.95 -0.07 21.29
N THR A 56 2.18 -0.58 21.36
CA THR A 56 3.22 -0.06 22.27
C THR A 56 4.18 0.94 21.64
N ARG A 57 4.31 0.96 20.31
CA ARG A 57 5.36 1.70 19.59
C ARG A 57 4.87 2.54 18.42
N GLU A 58 3.59 2.44 18.06
CA GLU A 58 2.99 3.04 16.85
C GLU A 58 3.72 2.65 15.56
N ARG A 59 4.41 1.50 15.58
CA ARG A 59 5.14 0.91 14.46
C ARG A 59 5.33 -0.58 14.70
N CYS A 60 5.18 -1.39 13.65
CA CYS A 60 5.44 -2.83 13.70
C CYS A 60 6.00 -3.34 12.37
N SER A 61 6.39 -4.62 12.34
CA SER A 61 6.85 -5.29 11.11
C SER A 61 5.85 -5.17 9.95
N HIS A 62 4.54 -5.20 10.23
CA HIS A 62 3.50 -5.13 9.20
C HIS A 62 3.45 -3.74 8.54
N THR A 63 3.41 -2.66 9.33
CA THR A 63 3.41 -1.29 8.77
C THR A 63 4.74 -0.99 8.08
N MET A 64 5.86 -1.46 8.63
CA MET A 64 7.17 -1.31 8.01
C MET A 64 7.29 -2.05 6.68
N ALA A 65 6.70 -3.25 6.57
CA ALA A 65 6.67 -4.00 5.33
C ALA A 65 5.85 -3.26 4.25
N LEU A 66 4.67 -2.73 4.62
CA LEU A 66 3.85 -1.94 3.69
C LEU A 66 4.53 -0.64 3.27
N GLU A 67 5.19 0.07 4.18
CA GLU A 67 5.99 1.25 3.84
C GLU A 67 7.11 0.90 2.84
N ARG A 68 7.77 -0.24 3.03
CA ARG A 68 8.83 -0.68 2.11
C ARG A 68 8.28 -1.02 0.72
N ILE A 69 7.21 -1.80 0.63
CA ILE A 69 6.61 -2.19 -0.65
C ILE A 69 6.06 -0.96 -1.38
N LEU A 70 5.28 -0.13 -0.69
CA LEU A 70 4.54 0.96 -1.34
C LEU A 70 5.43 2.16 -1.65
N VAL A 71 6.31 2.56 -0.73
CA VAL A 71 7.14 3.76 -0.91
C VAL A 71 8.48 3.43 -1.54
N GLN A 72 9.19 2.45 -1.00
CA GLN A 72 10.58 2.21 -1.39
C GLN A 72 10.68 1.40 -2.70
N GLU A 73 9.78 0.43 -2.90
CA GLU A 73 9.79 -0.42 -4.09
C GLU A 73 8.87 0.13 -5.19
N ALA A 74 7.63 0.51 -4.86
CA ALA A 74 6.68 1.03 -5.83
C ALA A 74 6.74 2.56 -6.04
N GLY A 75 7.49 3.31 -5.23
CA GLY A 75 7.65 4.76 -5.39
C GLY A 75 6.40 5.59 -5.06
N LEU A 76 5.40 4.98 -4.41
CA LEU A 76 4.13 5.63 -4.10
C LEU A 76 4.26 6.57 -2.90
N THR A 77 3.38 7.57 -2.86
CA THR A 77 3.32 8.52 -1.75
C THR A 77 2.00 8.41 -1.00
N PHE A 78 2.04 8.70 0.30
CA PHE A 78 0.86 8.77 1.16
C PHE A 78 0.41 10.23 1.33
N GLU A 79 -0.91 10.45 1.39
CA GLU A 79 -1.53 11.78 1.59
C GLU A 79 -2.11 11.96 3.00
#